data_AF-A0A7X9DDY9-F1
#
_entry.id   AF-A0A7X9DDY9-F1
#
_cell.length_a   1.000
_cell.length_b   1.000
_cell.length_c   1.000
_cell.angle_alpha   90.00
_cell.angle_beta   90.00
_cell.angle_gamma   90.00
#
_symmetry.space_group_name_H-M   'P 1'
#
loop_
_entity.id
_entity.type
_entity.pdbx_description
1 polymer ?
#
loop_
_entity_poly.entity_id
_entity_poly.type
_entity_poly.pdbx_seq_one_letter_code
_entity_poly.pdbx_strand_id
1 'polypeptide(L)'
;MSKFKIFIIMLILIIPCILFGDAAPVVIAPGGTVMPVQDDSIVLKKEQIFITVYPDRCEFRVEYVFHNTGRARKVIMGFPNSKNIDGEIHRIDDFKAYDKDKELKTFRKYKKGSGDELYELYECFEVYFNKGELKNIINIYSQGHSEIYNSDYMTAKYILTTGALWKDKIDTIKVHITSKIPPMDLTKRTAYFIDDEHFDKPELYSRNYEFKLLPEKYKVTGNIYTMEFKNIDPDFDIEMSIPPSMISSITASSELKDAKIKDRYSVYNLIDGDPCTIWSEGKNGSGINEYLNFNLYGTYKIKRIGFINGNAYNKDFFIKNNRVKTIRLDYENNLYIDNNPFKMKGKKGSVIFNLKDSMDMQYIEFKEPAFISRMKITILDVHKGSKWDDTCLSEVQIITEK
;
A
#
# COMPACT_ATOMS: atom_id res chain seq x y z
N MET A 1 -30.70 78.56 34.21
CA MET A 1 -30.31 78.14 32.86
C MET A 1 -29.06 77.27 32.96
N SER A 2 -29.01 76.20 32.15
CA SER A 2 -27.89 75.26 31.96
C SER A 2 -27.55 74.31 33.12
N LYS A 3 -28.14 73.10 33.10
CA LYS A 3 -27.48 71.88 33.58
C LYS A 3 -27.22 71.00 32.37
N PHE A 4 -25.96 70.94 31.96
CA PHE A 4 -25.42 70.05 30.95
C PHE A 4 -25.68 68.60 31.38
N LYS A 5 -26.51 67.85 30.64
CA LYS A 5 -26.53 66.38 30.69
C LYS A 5 -25.79 65.89 29.46
N ILE A 6 -24.57 65.40 29.68
CA ILE A 6 -23.79 64.68 28.68
C ILE A 6 -24.54 63.37 28.40
N PHE A 7 -25.12 63.26 27.20
CA PHE A 7 -25.64 62.01 26.68
C PHE A 7 -24.44 61.26 26.08
N ILE A 8 -23.98 60.21 26.77
CA ILE A 8 -23.01 59.27 26.20
C ILE A 8 -23.74 58.47 25.13
N ILE A 9 -23.59 58.87 23.87
CA ILE A 9 -23.96 58.05 22.72
C ILE A 9 -22.88 56.98 22.62
N MET A 10 -23.19 55.77 23.08
CA MET A 10 -22.34 54.60 22.85
C MET A 10 -22.46 54.24 21.37
N LEU A 11 -21.54 54.78 20.57
CA LEU A 11 -21.36 54.44 19.17
C LEU A 11 -20.95 52.96 19.11
N ILE A 12 -21.89 52.06 18.80
CA ILE A 12 -21.56 50.69 18.43
C ILE A 12 -20.98 50.76 17.01
N LEU A 13 -19.67 51.00 16.95
CA LEU A 13 -18.85 50.69 15.79
C LEU A 13 -18.90 49.17 15.62
N ILE A 14 -19.71 48.70 14.67
CA ILE A 14 -19.59 47.36 14.12
C ILE A 14 -18.27 47.36 13.35
N ILE A 15 -17.18 47.07 14.06
CA ILE A 15 -15.93 46.64 13.47
C ILE A 15 -16.18 45.19 13.04
N PRO A 16 -16.15 44.84 11.74
CA PRO A 16 -15.99 43.46 11.36
C PRO A 16 -14.55 43.09 11.73
N CYS A 17 -14.34 42.58 12.95
CA CYS A 17 -13.11 41.89 13.28
C CYS A 17 -13.02 40.65 12.39
N ILE A 18 -12.25 40.81 11.31
CA ILE A 18 -11.45 39.75 10.71
C ILE A 18 -10.67 39.07 11.83
N LEU A 19 -10.61 37.74 11.84
CA LEU A 19 -9.48 36.87 12.25
C LEU A 19 -10.02 35.46 12.52
N PHE A 20 -10.15 34.63 11.48
CA PHE A 20 -9.87 33.21 11.66
C PHE A 20 -8.41 33.02 11.30
N GLY A 21 -7.55 33.31 12.27
CA GLY A 21 -6.28 32.64 12.41
C GLY A 21 -6.53 31.45 13.31
N ASP A 22 -6.78 30.29 12.72
CA ASP A 22 -6.42 29.01 13.31
C ASP A 22 -5.65 28.28 12.22
N ALA A 23 -4.34 28.50 12.22
CA ALA A 23 -3.41 27.59 11.59
C ALA A 23 -3.50 26.30 12.41
N ALA A 24 -4.37 25.38 11.98
CA ALA A 24 -4.12 23.98 12.26
C ALA A 24 -2.70 23.70 11.70
N PRO A 25 -1.83 23.01 12.44
CA PRO A 25 -0.55 22.58 11.89
C PRO A 25 -0.88 21.61 10.75
N VAL A 26 -0.96 22.13 9.52
CA VAL A 26 -1.13 21.31 8.34
C VAL A 26 0.22 20.68 8.13
N VAL A 27 0.41 19.52 8.75
CA VAL A 27 1.46 18.61 8.34
C VAL A 27 1.21 18.33 6.87
N ILE A 28 2.08 18.85 6.01
CA ILE A 28 1.99 18.68 4.58
C ILE A 28 2.40 17.24 4.27
N ALA A 29 1.47 16.30 4.45
CA ALA A 29 1.63 14.97 3.92
C ALA A 29 0.95 14.89 2.53
N PRO A 30 1.53 14.15 1.57
CA PRO A 30 0.95 13.89 0.26
C PRO A 30 -0.27 12.99 0.36
N GLY A 31 -1.25 13.22 -0.52
CA GLY A 31 -2.50 12.46 -0.51
C GLY A 31 -3.57 13.13 0.35
N GLY A 32 -4.83 12.81 0.09
CA GLY A 32 -5.94 13.25 0.94
C GLY A 32 -7.26 13.43 0.21
N THR A 33 -8.17 14.22 0.77
CA THR A 33 -9.49 14.47 0.18
C THR A 33 -9.42 15.61 -0.82
N VAL A 34 -10.07 15.48 -1.98
CA VAL A 34 -10.16 16.58 -2.94
C VAL A 34 -11.12 17.66 -2.44
N MET A 35 -10.78 18.93 -2.66
CA MET A 35 -11.51 20.08 -2.11
C MET A 35 -11.85 21.11 -3.19
N PRO A 36 -13.04 21.75 -3.14
CA PRO A 36 -13.34 22.91 -3.97
C PRO A 36 -12.67 24.15 -3.39
N VAL A 37 -12.03 24.93 -4.25
CA VAL A 37 -11.44 26.21 -3.84
C VAL A 37 -12.57 27.23 -3.64
N GLN A 38 -12.86 27.58 -2.38
CA GLN A 38 -13.80 28.66 -1.98
C GLN A 38 -15.24 28.44 -2.47
N ASP A 39 -15.81 27.25 -2.24
CA ASP A 39 -17.20 26.93 -2.59
C ASP A 39 -17.88 26.15 -1.46
N ASP A 40 -18.95 26.71 -0.88
CA ASP A 40 -19.77 26.07 0.16
C ASP A 40 -21.03 25.40 -0.40
N SER A 41 -21.23 25.48 -1.72
CA SER A 41 -22.39 24.94 -2.43
C SER A 41 -22.14 23.55 -3.01
N ILE A 42 -20.89 23.14 -3.12
CA ILE A 42 -20.52 21.74 -3.39
C ILE A 42 -20.36 21.03 -2.05
N VAL A 43 -20.88 19.82 -1.93
CA VAL A 43 -20.81 19.00 -0.71
C VAL A 43 -20.33 17.59 -1.06
N LEU A 44 -19.34 17.07 -0.33
CA LEU A 44 -18.92 15.68 -0.43
C LEU A 44 -19.92 14.77 0.30
N LYS A 45 -20.53 13.83 -0.44
CA LYS A 45 -21.49 12.87 0.13
C LYS A 45 -20.87 11.51 0.37
N LYS A 46 -20.02 11.04 -0.53
CA LYS A 46 -19.38 9.71 -0.43
C LYS A 46 -17.95 9.75 -0.90
N GLU A 47 -17.13 8.94 -0.27
CA GLU A 47 -15.74 8.69 -0.66
C GLU A 47 -15.46 7.19 -0.66
N GLN A 48 -14.82 6.70 -1.72
CA GLN A 48 -14.36 5.32 -1.82
C GLN A 48 -12.87 5.32 -2.16
N ILE A 49 -12.06 4.81 -1.25
CA ILE A 49 -10.61 4.84 -1.33
C ILE A 49 -10.13 3.42 -1.62
N PHE A 50 -9.49 3.24 -2.77
CA PHE A 50 -8.85 1.99 -3.16
C PHE A 50 -7.34 2.20 -3.10
N ILE A 51 -6.66 1.43 -2.26
CA ILE A 51 -5.21 1.48 -2.08
C ILE A 51 -4.65 0.14 -2.52
N THR A 52 -3.71 0.15 -3.47
CA THR A 52 -2.91 -1.04 -3.82
C THR A 52 -1.49 -0.83 -3.33
N VAL A 53 -1.07 -1.68 -2.40
CA VAL A 53 0.24 -1.58 -1.72
C VAL A 53 1.22 -2.52 -2.38
N TYR A 54 2.25 -1.97 -3.03
CA TYR A 54 3.37 -2.72 -3.61
C TYR A 54 4.61 -2.61 -2.72
N PRO A 55 5.65 -3.45 -2.92
CA PRO A 55 6.88 -3.36 -2.14
C PRO A 55 7.59 -2.00 -2.23
N ASP A 56 7.49 -1.30 -3.37
CA ASP A 56 8.22 -0.06 -3.66
C ASP A 56 7.35 1.20 -3.62
N ARG A 57 6.02 1.06 -3.72
CA ARG A 57 5.07 2.19 -3.77
C ARG A 57 3.66 1.80 -3.37
N CYS A 58 2.79 2.80 -3.25
CA CYS A 58 1.34 2.63 -3.18
C CYS A 58 0.68 3.29 -4.41
N GLU A 59 -0.39 2.67 -4.90
CA GLU A 59 -1.27 3.22 -5.93
C GLU A 59 -2.64 3.49 -5.32
N PHE A 60 -3.16 4.68 -5.55
CA PHE A 60 -4.42 5.16 -5.01
C PHE A 60 -5.40 5.42 -6.13
N ARG A 61 -6.63 4.94 -5.96
CA ARG A 61 -7.80 5.34 -6.73
C ARG A 61 -8.86 5.79 -5.74
N VAL A 62 -9.26 7.04 -5.83
CA VAL A 62 -10.29 7.61 -4.94
C VAL A 62 -11.48 8.04 -5.77
N GLU A 63 -12.66 7.55 -5.41
CA GLU A 63 -13.92 7.90 -6.04
C GLU A 63 -14.77 8.75 -5.08
N TYR A 64 -15.10 9.95 -5.52
CA TYR A 64 -15.89 10.91 -4.76
C TYR A 64 -17.28 11.06 -5.38
N VAL A 65 -18.29 11.24 -4.54
CA VAL A 65 -19.64 11.67 -4.96
C VAL A 65 -19.93 13.04 -4.37
N PHE A 66 -20.00 14.05 -5.23
CA PHE A 66 -20.29 15.43 -4.86
C PHE A 66 -21.75 15.79 -5.15
N HIS A 67 -22.35 16.64 -4.33
CA HIS A 67 -23.66 17.24 -4.55
C HIS A 67 -23.56 18.76 -4.69
N ASN A 68 -24.07 19.33 -5.79
CA ASN A 68 -24.19 20.78 -5.94
C ASN A 68 -25.54 21.30 -5.39
N THR A 69 -25.53 21.88 -4.20
CA THR A 69 -26.69 22.50 -3.55
C THR A 69 -26.99 23.90 -4.09
N GLY A 70 -26.06 24.50 -4.84
CA GLY A 70 -26.16 25.85 -5.38
C GLY A 70 -26.62 25.92 -6.84
N ARG A 71 -26.25 27.01 -7.51
CA ARG A 71 -26.50 27.20 -8.94
C ARG A 71 -25.54 26.36 -9.79
N ALA A 72 -25.90 26.14 -11.05
CA ALA A 72 -24.99 25.54 -12.01
C ALA A 72 -23.73 26.41 -12.17
N ARG A 73 -22.54 25.81 -12.07
CA ARG A 73 -21.27 26.52 -12.06
C ARG A 73 -20.09 25.62 -12.38
N LYS A 74 -18.99 26.24 -12.81
CA LYS A 74 -17.68 25.61 -12.87
C LYS A 74 -16.94 25.86 -11.56
N VAL A 75 -16.26 24.84 -11.05
CA VAL A 75 -15.48 24.86 -9.81
C VAL A 75 -14.08 24.33 -10.09
N ILE A 76 -13.07 24.92 -9.44
CA ILE A 76 -11.71 24.38 -9.43
C ILE A 76 -11.60 23.50 -8.19
N MET A 77 -11.34 22.22 -8.43
CA MET A 77 -11.01 21.24 -7.41
C MET A 77 -9.49 21.20 -7.23
N GLY A 78 -9.04 21.01 -5.99
CA GLY A 78 -7.63 20.88 -5.63
C GLY A 78 -7.41 19.65 -4.75
N PHE A 79 -6.37 18.90 -5.07
CA PHE A 79 -5.91 17.74 -4.31
C PHE A 79 -4.54 18.06 -3.68
N PRO A 80 -4.36 17.89 -2.36
CA PRO A 80 -3.14 18.29 -1.67
C PRO A 80 -1.93 17.44 -2.12
N ASN A 81 -0.80 18.11 -2.32
CA ASN A 81 0.49 17.52 -2.66
C ASN A 81 1.60 18.29 -1.91
N SER A 82 2.66 17.60 -1.50
CA SER A 82 3.80 18.25 -0.84
C SER A 82 4.95 18.49 -1.84
N LYS A 83 5.85 19.40 -1.49
CA LYS A 83 7.15 19.54 -2.16
C LYS A 83 8.18 18.78 -1.34
N ASN A 84 9.14 18.10 -1.99
CA ASN A 84 10.31 17.52 -1.33
C ASN A 84 11.02 18.58 -0.47
N ILE A 85 11.25 18.24 0.79
CA ILE A 85 12.04 19.01 1.73
C ILE A 85 13.03 18.02 2.31
N ASP A 86 14.31 18.34 2.20
CA ASP A 86 15.40 17.59 2.83
C ASP A 86 15.49 16.10 2.50
N GLY A 87 15.02 15.69 1.31
CA GLY A 87 15.25 14.35 0.78
C GLY A 87 14.22 13.30 1.21
N GLU A 88 13.24 13.65 2.05
CA GLU A 88 12.13 12.75 2.39
C GLU A 88 11.05 12.84 1.30
N ILE A 89 10.77 11.69 0.68
CA ILE A 89 9.87 11.58 -0.47
C ILE A 89 8.44 11.52 0.02
N HIS A 90 7.80 12.68 0.00
CA HIS A 90 6.40 12.83 0.33
C HIS A 90 5.65 13.45 -0.87
N ARG A 91 5.90 13.00 -2.09
CA ARG A 91 5.23 13.51 -3.30
C ARG A 91 4.27 12.48 -3.87
N ILE A 92 3.10 12.91 -4.33
CA ILE A 92 2.27 12.09 -5.22
C ILE A 92 2.75 12.23 -6.66
N ASP A 93 2.75 11.11 -7.38
CA ASP A 93 3.15 11.01 -8.78
C ASP A 93 2.00 10.52 -9.66
N ASP A 94 2.12 10.79 -10.96
CA ASP A 94 1.16 10.38 -12.00
C ASP A 94 -0.31 10.74 -11.71
N PHE A 95 -0.54 11.87 -11.05
CA PHE A 95 -1.88 12.34 -10.69
C PHE A 95 -2.77 12.56 -11.93
N LYS A 96 -3.92 11.91 -11.94
CA LYS A 96 -4.97 12.05 -12.95
C LYS A 96 -6.33 12.21 -12.29
N ALA A 97 -7.19 13.00 -12.91
CA ALA A 97 -8.57 13.21 -12.47
C ALA A 97 -9.55 12.87 -13.61
N TYR A 98 -10.70 12.30 -13.28
CA TYR A 98 -11.72 11.90 -14.24
C TYR A 98 -13.12 12.35 -13.78
N ASP A 99 -13.95 12.80 -14.72
CA ASP A 99 -15.41 12.85 -14.58
C ASP A 99 -15.97 11.61 -15.28
N LYS A 100 -16.32 10.59 -14.47
CA LYS A 100 -16.61 9.23 -14.94
C LYS A 100 -15.43 8.65 -15.75
N ASP A 101 -15.63 8.38 -17.04
CA ASP A 101 -14.60 7.80 -17.92
C ASP A 101 -13.79 8.88 -18.66
N LYS A 102 -14.13 10.16 -18.50
CA LYS A 102 -13.46 11.26 -19.20
C LYS A 102 -12.35 11.86 -18.34
N GLU A 103 -11.11 11.74 -18.83
CA GLU A 103 -9.95 12.39 -18.22
C GLU A 103 -10.10 13.93 -18.26
N LEU A 104 -9.86 14.56 -17.11
CA LEU A 104 -9.87 16.00 -16.93
C LEU A 104 -8.44 16.54 -17.06
N LYS A 105 -8.31 17.73 -17.64
CA LYS A 105 -7.02 18.41 -17.71
C LYS A 105 -6.62 18.87 -16.31
N THR A 106 -5.48 18.38 -15.83
CA THR A 106 -4.90 18.77 -14.54
C THR A 106 -3.90 19.92 -14.69
N PHE A 107 -3.71 20.70 -13.64
CA PHE A 107 -2.73 21.79 -13.54
C PHE A 107 -2.37 22.05 -12.08
N ARG A 108 -1.20 22.62 -11.83
CA ARG A 108 -0.69 22.85 -10.47
C ARG A 108 -0.98 24.27 -9.97
N LYS A 109 -1.35 24.40 -8.70
CA LYS A 109 -1.38 25.67 -7.98
C LYS A 109 -0.50 25.61 -6.74
N TYR A 110 0.12 26.73 -6.42
CA TYR A 110 0.95 26.90 -5.23
C TYR A 110 0.28 27.88 -4.29
N LYS A 111 0.22 27.54 -3.01
CA LYS A 111 -0.20 28.44 -1.94
C LYS A 111 1.02 28.78 -1.08
N LYS A 112 1.18 30.07 -0.80
CA LYS A 112 2.27 30.57 0.04
C LYS A 112 1.90 30.32 1.51
N GLY A 113 2.73 29.57 2.24
CA GLY A 113 2.60 29.42 3.68
C GLY A 113 2.81 30.75 4.42
N SER A 114 2.33 30.84 5.66
CA SER A 114 2.60 31.97 6.56
C SER A 114 3.83 31.65 7.43
N GLY A 115 4.99 32.24 7.11
CA GLY A 115 6.25 32.03 7.84
C GLY A 115 7.38 31.54 6.92
N ASP A 116 8.44 30.98 7.51
CA ASP A 116 9.60 30.37 6.82
C ASP A 116 9.29 28.99 6.18
N GLU A 117 8.01 28.66 5.98
CA GLU A 117 7.55 27.33 5.56
C GLU A 117 7.06 27.29 4.09
N LEU A 118 7.68 26.39 3.33
CA LEU A 118 7.10 25.41 2.40
C LEU A 118 5.86 25.81 1.58
N TYR A 119 6.00 25.83 0.25
CA TYR A 119 4.86 25.98 -0.66
C TYR A 119 3.95 24.74 -0.59
N GLU A 120 2.69 24.91 -0.20
CA GLU A 120 1.66 23.88 -0.41
C GLU A 120 1.38 23.77 -1.92
N LEU A 121 1.54 22.57 -2.48
CA LEU A 121 1.26 22.27 -3.88
C LEU A 121 -0.11 21.60 -3.99
N TYR A 122 -0.91 22.00 -4.96
CA TYR A 122 -2.19 21.36 -5.24
C TYR A 122 -2.25 20.89 -6.68
N GLU A 123 -2.57 19.62 -6.89
CA GLU A 123 -2.98 19.11 -8.19
C GLU A 123 -4.45 19.50 -8.41
N CYS A 124 -4.70 20.39 -9.36
CA CYS A 124 -5.99 21.01 -9.57
C CYS A 124 -6.62 20.60 -10.90
N PHE A 125 -7.94 20.66 -10.98
CA PHE A 125 -8.71 20.41 -12.19
C PHE A 125 -10.04 21.15 -12.16
N GLU A 126 -10.61 21.42 -13.33
CA GLU A 126 -11.90 22.11 -13.46
C GLU A 126 -13.05 21.10 -13.61
N VAL A 127 -14.13 21.31 -12.87
CA VAL A 127 -15.35 20.50 -12.95
C VAL A 127 -16.57 21.41 -13.11
N TYR A 128 -17.47 21.08 -14.04
CA TYR A 128 -18.74 21.79 -14.20
C TYR A 128 -19.88 21.00 -13.56
N PHE A 129 -20.59 21.64 -12.62
CA PHE A 129 -21.75 21.09 -11.93
C PHE A 129 -23.03 21.76 -12.40
N ASN A 130 -24.05 20.97 -12.73
CA ASN A 130 -25.42 21.45 -12.86
C ASN A 130 -26.04 21.68 -11.47
N LYS A 131 -27.11 22.47 -11.40
CA LYS A 131 -27.86 22.70 -10.15
C LYS A 131 -28.47 21.38 -9.67
N GLY A 132 -28.21 20.99 -8.42
CA GLY A 132 -28.72 19.75 -7.81
C GLY A 132 -28.06 18.47 -8.30
N GLU A 133 -26.98 18.56 -9.09
CA GLU A 133 -26.32 17.37 -9.65
C GLU A 133 -25.56 16.59 -8.56
N LEU A 134 -25.70 15.26 -8.60
CA LEU A 134 -24.74 14.33 -8.01
C LEU A 134 -23.70 13.96 -9.07
N LYS A 135 -22.43 14.21 -8.77
CA LYS A 135 -21.33 13.97 -9.72
C LYS A 135 -20.26 13.06 -9.13
N ASN A 136 -19.81 12.11 -9.94
CA ASN A 136 -18.73 11.20 -9.61
C ASN A 136 -17.41 11.73 -10.17
N ILE A 137 -16.42 11.90 -9.30
CA ILE A 137 -15.06 12.30 -9.68
C ILE A 137 -14.10 11.22 -9.20
N ILE A 138 -13.13 10.87 -10.04
CA ILE A 138 -12.14 9.85 -9.72
C ILE A 138 -10.76 10.49 -9.78
N ASN A 139 -9.98 10.36 -8.71
CA ASN A 139 -8.56 10.69 -8.71
C ASN A 139 -7.73 9.41 -8.68
N ILE A 140 -6.66 9.37 -9.46
CA ILE A 140 -5.69 8.27 -9.48
C ILE A 140 -4.29 8.87 -9.32
N TYR A 141 -3.47 8.30 -8.45
CA TYR A 141 -2.09 8.72 -8.26
C TYR A 141 -1.27 7.61 -7.60
N SER A 142 0.05 7.73 -7.63
CA SER A 142 0.97 6.87 -6.87
C SER A 142 1.75 7.66 -5.83
N GLN A 143 2.30 6.96 -4.86
CA GLN A 143 3.14 7.55 -3.80
C GLN A 143 4.20 6.54 -3.38
N GLY A 144 5.42 7.01 -3.13
CA GLY A 144 6.42 6.20 -2.43
C GLY A 144 5.97 5.92 -0.99
N HIS A 145 6.52 4.88 -0.38
CA HIS A 145 6.30 4.69 1.04
C HIS A 145 7.01 5.76 1.86
N SER A 146 6.44 6.11 3.01
CA SER A 146 7.11 6.95 3.98
C SER A 146 7.91 6.09 4.97
N GLU A 147 9.09 6.55 5.38
CA GLU A 147 9.89 5.88 6.41
C GLU A 147 9.36 6.29 7.79
N ILE A 148 9.28 5.33 8.73
CA ILE A 148 9.02 5.65 10.13
C ILE A 148 10.36 5.93 10.81
N TYR A 149 10.48 7.08 11.48
CA TYR A 149 11.70 7.42 12.23
C TYR A 149 12.10 6.30 13.21
N ASN A 150 13.38 5.89 13.16
CA ASN A 150 13.94 4.78 13.95
C ASN A 150 13.26 3.41 13.74
N SER A 151 12.71 3.16 12.55
CA SER A 151 12.05 1.89 12.23
C SER A 151 12.30 1.50 10.77
N ASP A 152 12.50 0.21 10.51
CA ASP A 152 12.61 -0.33 9.15
C ASP A 152 11.22 -0.53 8.49
N TYR A 153 10.13 -0.17 9.19
CA TYR A 153 8.78 -0.25 8.65
C TYR A 153 8.51 0.92 7.70
N MET A 154 7.77 0.59 6.66
CA MET A 154 7.32 1.50 5.63
C MET A 154 5.84 1.82 5.87
N THR A 155 5.38 3.03 5.51
CA THR A 155 3.98 3.39 5.69
C THR A 155 3.30 3.81 4.39
N ALA A 156 2.07 3.32 4.23
CA ALA A 156 1.12 3.84 3.27
C ALA A 156 0.13 4.74 4.00
N LYS A 157 0.13 6.04 3.67
CA LYS A 157 -0.71 7.04 4.34
C LYS A 157 -1.79 7.58 3.40
N TYR A 158 -2.99 7.78 3.93
CA TYR A 158 -4.05 8.53 3.27
C TYR A 158 -4.68 9.53 4.23
N ILE A 159 -4.71 10.80 3.83
CA ILE A 159 -5.10 11.92 4.69
C ILE A 159 -6.61 12.19 4.59
N LEU A 160 -7.36 11.69 5.55
CA LEU A 160 -8.80 11.93 5.61
C LEU A 160 -9.13 13.21 6.36
N THR A 161 -8.25 13.70 7.25
CA THR A 161 -8.41 14.96 8.02
C THR A 161 -8.67 16.18 7.14
N THR A 162 -8.11 16.23 5.93
CA THR A 162 -8.43 17.29 4.93
C THR A 162 -9.90 17.34 4.56
N GLY A 163 -10.64 16.25 4.74
CA GLY A 163 -12.09 16.20 4.60
C GLY A 163 -12.83 16.99 5.68
N ALA A 164 -12.22 17.32 6.83
CA ALA A 164 -12.85 18.11 7.88
C ALA A 164 -13.12 19.56 7.44
N LEU A 165 -12.50 19.97 6.34
CA LEU A 165 -12.78 21.24 5.66
C LEU A 165 -14.14 21.22 4.93
N TRP A 166 -14.78 20.06 4.76
CA TRP A 166 -16.17 20.00 4.30
C TRP A 166 -17.12 20.43 5.41
N LYS A 167 -18.11 21.24 5.04
CA LYS A 167 -19.07 21.82 5.99
C LYS A 167 -19.96 20.80 6.68
N ASP A 168 -20.26 19.68 6.01
CA ASP A 168 -21.18 18.64 6.48
C ASP A 168 -20.43 17.31 6.68
N LYS A 169 -20.99 16.44 7.53
CA LYS A 169 -20.54 15.05 7.68
C LYS A 169 -20.54 14.31 6.35
N ILE A 170 -19.57 13.41 6.17
CA ILE A 170 -19.53 12.53 5.01
C ILE A 170 -20.49 11.35 5.27
N ASP A 171 -21.45 11.13 4.37
CA ASP A 171 -22.47 10.08 4.56
C ASP A 171 -21.82 8.70 4.64
N THR A 172 -20.83 8.44 3.79
CA THR A 172 -20.15 7.14 3.73
C THR A 172 -18.71 7.26 3.24
N ILE A 173 -17.79 6.64 3.97
CA ILE A 173 -16.40 6.40 3.52
C ILE A 173 -16.19 4.89 3.43
N LYS A 174 -15.75 4.40 2.28
CA LYS A 174 -15.33 3.01 2.10
C LYS A 174 -13.85 2.96 1.78
N VAL A 175 -13.13 2.04 2.41
CA VAL A 175 -11.71 1.85 2.15
C VAL A 175 -11.48 0.39 1.78
N HIS A 176 -10.80 0.19 0.66
CA HIS A 176 -10.39 -1.10 0.13
C HIS A 176 -8.88 -1.08 -0.04
N ILE A 177 -8.17 -1.87 0.76
CA ILE A 177 -6.71 -1.98 0.66
C ILE A 177 -6.39 -3.36 0.13
N THR A 178 -5.67 -3.41 -0.98
CA THR A 178 -5.15 -4.63 -1.59
C THR A 178 -3.65 -4.66 -1.39
N SER A 179 -3.13 -5.66 -0.69
CA SER A 179 -1.70 -5.83 -0.53
C SER A 179 -1.12 -6.74 -1.62
N LYS A 180 -0.09 -6.25 -2.30
CA LYS A 180 0.80 -7.00 -3.20
C LYS A 180 2.16 -7.27 -2.54
N ILE A 181 2.22 -7.13 -1.22
CA ILE A 181 3.38 -7.49 -0.41
C ILE A 181 3.42 -9.02 -0.27
N PRO A 182 4.60 -9.66 -0.33
CA PRO A 182 4.70 -11.09 -0.15
C PRO A 182 4.04 -11.58 1.15
N PRO A 183 3.24 -12.68 1.12
CA PRO A 183 2.53 -13.17 2.31
C PRO A 183 3.43 -13.45 3.52
N MET A 184 4.70 -13.80 3.29
CA MET A 184 5.69 -14.02 4.35
C MET A 184 6.07 -12.73 5.10
N ASP A 185 6.06 -11.60 4.41
CA ASP A 185 6.34 -10.28 4.98
C ASP A 185 5.11 -9.79 5.77
N LEU A 186 3.91 -10.16 5.33
CA LEU A 186 2.64 -9.81 5.97
C LEU A 186 2.40 -10.49 7.34
N THR A 187 3.33 -11.28 7.86
CA THR A 187 3.17 -11.98 9.15
C THR A 187 3.18 -11.05 10.38
N LYS A 188 3.69 -9.81 10.25
CA LYS A 188 3.78 -8.79 11.33
C LYS A 188 3.00 -7.49 11.05
N ARG A 189 2.11 -7.49 10.07
CA ARG A 189 1.39 -6.27 9.66
C ARG A 189 0.47 -5.74 10.75
N THR A 190 0.44 -4.42 10.89
CA THR A 190 -0.55 -3.69 11.70
C THR A 190 -1.03 -2.50 10.89
N ALA A 191 -2.35 -2.39 10.72
CA ALA A 191 -2.97 -1.19 10.17
C ALA A 191 -3.38 -0.28 11.34
N TYR A 192 -3.02 0.99 11.25
CA TYR A 192 -3.28 2.00 12.26
C TYR A 192 -4.26 3.04 11.70
N PHE A 193 -5.06 3.64 12.58
CA PHE A 193 -5.78 4.87 12.31
C PHE A 193 -5.24 5.85 13.33
N ILE A 194 -4.78 6.98 12.83
CA ILE A 194 -4.09 7.99 13.63
C ILE A 194 -5.00 9.21 13.59
N ASP A 195 -5.47 9.63 14.76
CA ASP A 195 -6.11 10.93 14.90
C ASP A 195 -5.04 12.02 15.05
N ASP A 196 -5.41 13.26 14.81
CA ASP A 196 -4.49 14.41 14.88
C ASP A 196 -3.88 14.59 16.29
N GLU A 197 -4.53 14.12 17.36
CA GLU A 197 -4.06 14.26 18.75
C GLU A 197 -2.82 13.39 19.08
N HIS A 198 -2.52 12.41 18.23
CA HIS A 198 -1.41 11.46 18.43
C HIS A 198 -0.30 11.57 17.38
N PHE A 199 -0.40 12.51 16.44
CA PHE A 199 0.55 12.68 15.34
C PHE A 199 1.99 12.99 15.82
N ASP A 200 2.14 13.88 16.82
CA ASP A 200 3.44 14.40 17.29
C ASP A 200 4.05 13.68 18.51
N LYS A 201 3.74 12.39 18.72
CA LYS A 201 4.26 11.64 19.90
C LYS A 201 5.20 10.50 19.49
N PRO A 202 6.49 10.78 19.21
CA PRO A 202 7.51 9.79 18.80
C PRO A 202 7.67 8.59 19.75
N GLU A 203 7.30 8.77 21.03
CA GLU A 203 7.40 7.74 22.06
C GLU A 203 6.46 6.55 21.81
N LEU A 204 5.38 6.75 21.02
CA LEU A 204 4.40 5.70 20.66
C LEU A 204 4.91 4.70 19.60
N TYR A 205 5.94 5.05 18.84
CA TYR A 205 6.55 4.15 17.84
C TYR A 205 7.54 3.16 18.48
N SER A 206 7.91 3.37 19.75
CA SER A 206 8.88 2.55 20.46
C SER A 206 8.20 1.45 21.30
N ARG A 207 8.36 0.20 20.86
CA ARG A 207 8.08 -1.06 21.57
C ARG A 207 6.62 -1.32 21.96
N ASN A 208 6.00 -2.26 21.25
CA ASN A 208 4.93 -3.13 21.74
C ASN A 208 3.62 -2.45 22.22
N TYR A 209 3.12 -1.46 21.48
CA TYR A 209 1.69 -1.15 21.56
C TYR A 209 0.96 -1.83 20.40
N GLU A 210 0.24 -2.92 20.72
CA GLU A 210 -0.98 -3.26 20.00
C GLU A 210 -1.88 -2.02 20.05
N PHE A 211 -1.87 -1.17 19.02
CA PHE A 211 -3.03 -0.32 18.77
C PHE A 211 -4.17 -1.27 18.43
N LYS A 212 -4.91 -1.67 19.47
CA LYS A 212 -6.20 -2.34 19.33
C LYS A 212 -7.17 -1.33 18.73
N LEU A 213 -7.15 -1.20 17.42
CA LEU A 213 -8.28 -0.64 16.71
C LEU A 213 -9.39 -1.67 16.71
N LEU A 214 -10.58 -1.20 17.08
CA LEU A 214 -11.84 -1.92 17.14
C LEU A 214 -11.92 -2.94 15.98
N PRO A 215 -11.61 -4.24 16.23
CA PRO A 215 -11.55 -5.27 15.19
C PRO A 215 -12.90 -5.43 14.46
N GLU A 216 -13.96 -4.89 15.05
CA GLU A 216 -15.32 -4.86 14.53
C GLU A 216 -15.51 -3.93 13.32
N LYS A 217 -14.58 -2.99 13.07
CA LYS A 217 -14.72 -1.96 12.01
C LYS A 217 -14.02 -2.30 10.69
N TYR A 218 -13.26 -3.39 10.62
CA TYR A 218 -12.60 -3.82 9.39
C TYR A 218 -12.71 -5.33 9.18
N LYS A 219 -12.74 -5.74 7.90
CA LYS A 219 -12.73 -7.15 7.49
C LYS A 219 -11.46 -7.44 6.74
N VAL A 220 -10.82 -8.56 7.06
CA VAL A 220 -9.65 -9.09 6.34
C VAL A 220 -10.06 -10.35 5.61
N THR A 221 -9.77 -10.44 4.32
CA THR A 221 -9.96 -11.64 3.51
C THR A 221 -8.75 -11.81 2.60
N GLY A 222 -7.85 -12.73 2.97
CA GLY A 222 -6.55 -12.89 2.30
C GLY A 222 -5.69 -11.63 2.42
N ASN A 223 -5.40 -11.01 1.27
CA ASN A 223 -4.62 -9.78 1.13
C ASN A 223 -5.47 -8.50 1.03
N ILE A 224 -6.79 -8.62 1.23
CA ILE A 224 -7.74 -7.52 1.12
C ILE A 224 -8.22 -7.09 2.50
N TYR A 225 -8.16 -5.79 2.75
CA TYR A 225 -8.77 -5.11 3.88
C TYR A 225 -9.95 -4.30 3.39
N THR A 226 -11.07 -4.38 4.09
CA THR A 226 -12.25 -3.57 3.76
C THR A 226 -12.83 -2.94 5.01
N MET A 227 -13.16 -1.65 4.88
CA MET A 227 -13.63 -0.79 5.96
C MET A 227 -14.80 0.05 5.45
N GLU A 228 -15.82 0.23 6.27
CA GLU A 228 -16.99 1.05 5.92
C GLU A 228 -17.38 1.92 7.13
N PHE A 229 -17.32 3.23 6.93
CA PHE A 229 -17.70 4.25 7.89
C PHE A 229 -18.95 4.96 7.39
N LYS A 230 -19.87 5.31 8.29
CA LYS A 230 -21.13 6.00 7.97
C LYS A 230 -21.31 7.20 8.87
N ASN A 231 -21.76 8.32 8.29
CA ASN A 231 -22.06 9.57 9.00
C ASN A 231 -20.91 10.01 9.92
N ILE A 232 -19.71 10.07 9.36
CA ILE A 232 -18.46 10.26 10.09
C ILE A 232 -17.94 11.68 9.85
N ASP A 233 -17.37 12.27 10.90
CA ASP A 233 -16.52 13.44 10.77
C ASP A 233 -15.15 12.95 10.29
N PRO A 234 -14.61 13.44 9.17
CA PRO A 234 -13.32 13.00 8.64
C PRO A 234 -12.17 13.68 9.40
N ASP A 235 -11.99 13.33 10.67
CA ASP A 235 -11.03 13.90 11.62
C ASP A 235 -9.86 12.95 11.96
N PHE A 236 -9.66 11.92 11.14
CA PHE A 236 -8.61 10.91 11.34
C PHE A 236 -7.93 10.61 10.01
N ASP A 237 -6.69 10.12 10.05
CA ASP A 237 -5.95 9.63 8.90
C ASP A 237 -5.87 8.09 8.89
N ILE A 238 -5.61 7.53 7.71
CA ILE A 238 -5.37 6.10 7.53
C ILE A 238 -3.88 5.90 7.35
N GLU A 239 -3.27 5.07 8.18
CA GLU A 239 -1.85 4.70 8.05
C GLU A 239 -1.69 3.18 8.14
N MET A 240 -1.10 2.59 7.11
CA MET A 240 -0.76 1.16 7.13
C MET A 240 0.74 1.00 7.33
N SER A 241 1.13 0.34 8.41
CA SER A 241 2.52 -0.03 8.64
C SER A 241 2.82 -1.37 7.98
N ILE A 242 3.82 -1.35 7.13
CA ILE A 242 4.26 -2.46 6.30
C ILE A 242 5.66 -2.84 6.77
N PRO A 243 5.88 -4.08 7.23
CA PRO A 243 7.22 -4.50 7.59
C PRO A 243 8.14 -4.48 6.36
N PRO A 244 9.45 -4.28 6.55
CA PRO A 244 10.41 -4.37 5.46
C PRO A 244 10.33 -5.76 4.84
N SER A 245 10.59 -5.85 3.53
CA SER A 245 10.57 -7.14 2.87
C SER A 245 11.62 -8.08 3.47
N MET A 246 11.28 -9.36 3.63
CA MET A 246 12.21 -10.41 4.03
C MET A 246 13.16 -10.75 2.87
N ILE A 247 12.63 -10.74 1.63
CA ILE A 247 13.36 -11.12 0.42
C ILE A 247 14.01 -9.88 -0.18
N SER A 248 15.34 -9.87 -0.25
CA SER A 248 16.10 -8.82 -0.92
C SER A 248 16.14 -9.00 -2.43
N SER A 249 16.15 -10.24 -2.91
CA SER A 249 15.99 -10.53 -4.33
C SER A 249 15.56 -11.97 -4.54
N ILE A 250 14.80 -12.17 -5.61
CA ILE A 250 14.44 -13.48 -6.15
C ILE A 250 14.85 -13.50 -7.63
N THR A 251 15.46 -14.60 -8.06
CA THR A 251 15.88 -14.80 -9.46
C THR A 251 15.62 -16.23 -9.89
N ALA A 252 15.37 -16.45 -11.17
CA ALA A 252 15.31 -17.77 -11.77
C ALA A 252 16.47 -17.97 -12.76
N SER A 253 16.84 -19.23 -13.00
CA SER A 253 17.79 -19.59 -14.06
C SER A 253 17.28 -19.24 -15.46
N SER A 254 15.96 -19.23 -15.63
CA SER A 254 15.27 -18.73 -16.81
C SER A 254 13.81 -18.39 -16.49
N GLU A 255 13.18 -17.65 -17.39
CA GLU A 255 11.75 -17.33 -17.34
C GLU A 255 11.18 -17.34 -18.75
N LEU A 256 10.02 -17.97 -18.94
CA LEU A 256 9.28 -17.91 -20.19
C LEU A 256 8.86 -16.46 -20.44
N LYS A 257 8.99 -15.98 -21.69
CA LYS A 257 8.57 -14.64 -22.07
C LYS A 257 7.28 -14.70 -22.88
N ASP A 258 6.31 -13.88 -22.49
CA ASP A 258 5.09 -13.65 -23.28
C ASP A 258 5.26 -12.38 -24.12
N ALA A 259 4.95 -12.49 -25.41
CA ALA A 259 5.16 -11.39 -26.36
C ALA A 259 4.20 -10.21 -26.16
N LYS A 260 3.06 -10.42 -25.49
CA LYS A 260 2.00 -9.42 -25.31
C LYS A 260 1.93 -8.92 -23.88
N ILE A 261 2.18 -9.79 -22.91
CA ILE A 261 2.03 -9.49 -21.49
C ILE A 261 3.39 -9.57 -20.83
N LYS A 262 3.98 -8.40 -20.57
CA LYS A 262 5.23 -8.30 -19.82
C LYS A 262 5.07 -8.99 -18.46
N ASP A 263 6.10 -9.72 -18.03
CA ASP A 263 6.22 -10.34 -16.71
C ASP A 263 5.15 -11.41 -16.39
N ARG A 264 4.39 -11.89 -17.39
CA ARG A 264 3.34 -12.91 -17.22
C ARG A 264 3.79 -14.18 -16.49
N TYR A 265 5.04 -14.61 -16.72
CA TYR A 265 5.63 -15.83 -16.15
C TYR A 265 6.84 -15.53 -15.26
N SER A 266 6.89 -14.31 -14.69
CA SER A 266 8.03 -13.84 -13.92
C SER A 266 8.21 -14.64 -12.63
N VAL A 267 9.46 -14.73 -12.16
CA VAL A 267 9.78 -15.35 -10.87
C VAL A 267 9.08 -14.66 -9.70
N TYR A 268 8.76 -13.36 -9.81
CA TYR A 268 8.07 -12.60 -8.76
C TYR A 268 6.65 -13.10 -8.50
N ASN A 269 6.02 -13.80 -9.46
CA ASN A 269 4.72 -14.43 -9.26
C ASN A 269 4.77 -15.51 -8.16
N LEU A 270 5.95 -16.07 -7.86
CA LEU A 270 6.08 -17.07 -6.79
C LEU A 270 5.93 -16.52 -5.38
N ILE A 271 5.86 -15.20 -5.22
CA ILE A 271 5.80 -14.56 -3.90
C ILE A 271 4.71 -13.48 -3.84
N ASP A 272 3.81 -13.41 -4.82
CA ASP A 272 2.74 -12.39 -4.86
C ASP A 272 1.50 -12.80 -4.06
N GLY A 273 1.42 -14.08 -3.64
CA GLY A 273 0.33 -14.63 -2.85
C GLY A 273 -0.93 -14.92 -3.66
N ASP A 274 -0.84 -14.91 -4.99
CA ASP A 274 -1.90 -15.28 -5.91
C ASP A 274 -1.58 -16.63 -6.60
N PRO A 275 -2.18 -17.75 -6.16
CA PRO A 275 -1.91 -19.06 -6.77
C PRO A 275 -2.32 -19.17 -8.25
N CYS A 276 -3.04 -18.16 -8.78
CA CYS A 276 -3.43 -18.08 -10.18
C CYS A 276 -2.35 -17.48 -11.08
N THR A 277 -1.29 -16.87 -10.52
CA THR A 277 -0.09 -16.47 -11.26
C THR A 277 0.95 -17.59 -11.15
N ILE A 278 1.91 -17.60 -12.08
CA ILE A 278 2.94 -18.64 -12.13
C ILE A 278 4.29 -18.07 -12.52
N TRP A 279 5.35 -18.69 -12.02
CA TRP A 279 6.60 -18.73 -12.75
C TRP A 279 6.60 -19.93 -13.69
N SER A 280 7.09 -19.71 -14.90
CA SER A 280 7.42 -20.78 -15.85
C SER A 280 8.88 -20.61 -16.24
N GLU A 281 9.63 -21.70 -16.20
CA GLU A 281 10.96 -21.71 -16.81
C GLU A 281 10.86 -21.46 -18.32
N GLY A 282 11.95 -20.94 -18.91
CA GLY A 282 11.97 -20.47 -20.29
C GLY A 282 13.03 -21.14 -21.16
N LYS A 283 13.57 -22.30 -20.75
CA LYS A 283 14.49 -23.08 -21.56
C LYS A 283 13.74 -24.15 -22.34
N ASN A 284 14.35 -24.59 -23.44
CA ASN A 284 13.84 -25.73 -24.17
C ASN A 284 14.05 -27.01 -23.34
N GLY A 285 12.97 -27.73 -23.08
CA GLY A 285 12.97 -29.02 -22.40
C GLY A 285 12.04 -29.01 -21.18
N SER A 286 12.28 -29.93 -20.26
CA SER A 286 11.37 -30.19 -19.14
C SER A 286 11.64 -29.35 -17.89
N GLY A 287 12.53 -28.35 -17.95
CA GLY A 287 12.94 -27.56 -16.79
C GLY A 287 13.80 -28.29 -15.73
N ILE A 288 14.27 -29.52 -15.98
CA ILE A 288 15.17 -30.22 -15.03
C ILE A 288 16.51 -29.47 -14.95
N ASN A 289 17.02 -29.28 -13.73
CA ASN A 289 18.16 -28.43 -13.34
C ASN A 289 17.90 -26.92 -13.41
N GLU A 290 16.71 -26.47 -13.81
CA GLU A 290 16.33 -25.07 -13.59
C GLU A 290 16.21 -24.81 -12.08
N TYR A 291 16.52 -23.57 -11.69
CA TYR A 291 16.63 -23.21 -10.30
C TYR A 291 16.14 -21.80 -10.01
N LEU A 292 15.77 -21.60 -8.76
CA LEU A 292 15.38 -20.32 -8.17
C LEU A 292 16.40 -19.96 -7.09
N ASN A 293 16.85 -18.72 -7.04
CA ASN A 293 17.62 -18.20 -5.92
C ASN A 293 16.83 -17.14 -5.18
N PHE A 294 16.86 -17.22 -3.85
CA PHE A 294 16.30 -16.23 -2.95
C PHE A 294 17.43 -15.73 -2.06
N ASN A 295 17.59 -14.41 -2.02
CA ASN A 295 18.42 -13.74 -1.04
C ASN A 295 17.49 -13.01 -0.07
N LEU A 296 17.79 -13.11 1.22
CA LEU A 296 17.06 -12.41 2.27
C LEU A 296 17.86 -11.19 2.73
N TYR A 297 17.20 -10.16 3.25
CA TYR A 297 17.88 -8.97 3.79
C TYR A 297 18.69 -9.27 5.06
N GLY A 298 18.38 -10.37 5.74
CA GLY A 298 19.08 -10.85 6.92
C GLY A 298 19.00 -12.36 7.06
N THR A 299 19.37 -12.87 8.23
CA THR A 299 19.18 -14.28 8.57
C THR A 299 17.91 -14.45 9.37
N TYR A 300 17.01 -15.30 8.86
CA TYR A 300 15.74 -15.62 9.51
C TYR A 300 15.73 -17.05 10.02
N LYS A 301 15.04 -17.27 11.14
CA LYS A 301 14.79 -18.61 11.71
C LYS A 301 13.57 -19.22 11.00
N ILE A 302 13.82 -19.96 9.92
CA ILE A 302 12.78 -20.54 9.05
C ILE A 302 12.32 -21.88 9.60
N LYS A 303 11.00 -22.02 9.83
CA LYS A 303 10.36 -23.27 10.27
C LYS A 303 9.88 -24.12 9.10
N ARG A 304 9.28 -23.49 8.09
CA ARG A 304 8.75 -24.18 6.91
C ARG A 304 8.96 -23.37 5.64
N ILE A 305 9.07 -24.07 4.51
CA ILE A 305 8.98 -23.49 3.17
C ILE A 305 7.86 -24.22 2.43
N GLY A 306 6.85 -23.46 2.02
CA GLY A 306 5.67 -23.92 1.30
C GLY A 306 5.83 -23.76 -0.21
N PHE A 307 5.18 -24.64 -0.98
CA PHE A 307 5.14 -24.62 -2.44
C PHE A 307 3.73 -24.90 -2.93
N ILE A 308 3.25 -24.14 -3.92
CA ILE A 308 2.13 -24.56 -4.79
C ILE A 308 2.72 -24.99 -6.12
N ASN A 309 2.49 -26.24 -6.46
CA ASN A 309 3.12 -26.90 -7.60
C ASN A 309 2.36 -26.65 -8.91
N GLY A 310 3.08 -26.70 -10.03
CA GLY A 310 2.50 -26.61 -11.37
C GLY A 310 1.85 -25.26 -11.66
N ASN A 311 1.03 -25.24 -12.71
CA ASN A 311 0.17 -24.09 -13.02
C ASN A 311 -1.19 -24.26 -12.31
N ALA A 312 -1.29 -23.71 -11.10
CA ALA A 312 -2.47 -23.88 -10.25
C ALA A 312 -3.64 -22.95 -10.58
N TYR A 313 -3.56 -22.16 -11.67
CA TYR A 313 -4.67 -21.33 -12.16
C TYR A 313 -5.97 -22.14 -12.31
N ASN A 314 -5.87 -23.33 -12.90
CA ASN A 314 -6.91 -24.35 -12.85
C ASN A 314 -6.35 -25.73 -13.21
N LYS A 315 -7.19 -26.75 -13.00
CA LYS A 315 -6.84 -28.16 -13.25
C LYS A 315 -6.40 -28.45 -14.69
N ASP A 316 -6.96 -27.76 -15.68
CA ASP A 316 -6.60 -27.98 -17.09
C ASP A 316 -5.17 -27.52 -17.38
N PHE A 317 -4.79 -26.33 -16.95
CA PHE A 317 -3.41 -25.86 -17.07
C PHE A 317 -2.43 -26.68 -16.24
N PHE A 318 -2.81 -27.06 -15.02
CA PHE A 318 -2.01 -27.93 -14.16
C PHE A 318 -1.61 -29.24 -14.86
N ILE A 319 -2.57 -29.90 -15.54
CA ILE A 319 -2.32 -31.16 -16.24
C ILE A 319 -1.51 -30.94 -17.53
N LYS A 320 -1.73 -29.82 -18.23
CA LYS A 320 -1.10 -29.54 -19.52
C LYS A 320 0.37 -29.18 -19.44
N ASN A 321 0.80 -28.50 -18.37
CA ASN A 321 2.20 -28.15 -18.11
C ASN A 321 2.94 -29.25 -17.35
N ASN A 322 4.28 -29.25 -17.42
CA ASN A 322 5.10 -30.03 -16.51
C ASN A 322 4.93 -29.50 -15.08
N ARG A 323 4.93 -30.40 -14.11
CA ARG A 323 4.78 -30.10 -12.68
C ARG A 323 5.99 -30.65 -11.95
N VAL A 324 6.49 -29.95 -10.94
CA VAL A 324 7.70 -30.39 -10.24
C VAL A 324 7.41 -31.64 -9.41
N LYS A 325 8.21 -32.69 -9.58
CA LYS A 325 8.08 -33.92 -8.80
C LYS A 325 9.06 -33.95 -7.64
N THR A 326 10.29 -33.51 -7.87
CA THR A 326 11.34 -33.49 -6.86
C THR A 326 12.11 -32.19 -6.93
N ILE A 327 12.31 -31.56 -5.77
CA ILE A 327 13.18 -30.39 -5.59
C ILE A 327 14.35 -30.71 -4.67
N ARG A 328 15.47 -30.04 -4.91
CA ARG A 328 16.54 -29.86 -3.92
C ARG A 328 16.53 -28.42 -3.43
N LEU A 329 16.41 -28.25 -2.12
CA LEU A 329 16.60 -26.98 -1.43
C LEU A 329 17.99 -26.96 -0.81
N ASP A 330 18.88 -26.15 -1.36
CA ASP A 330 20.17 -25.81 -0.77
C ASP A 330 20.03 -24.46 -0.04
N TYR A 331 20.53 -24.35 1.19
CA TYR A 331 20.43 -23.11 1.97
C TYR A 331 21.69 -22.83 2.77
N GLU A 332 21.92 -21.54 3.04
CA GLU A 332 23.06 -21.08 3.83
C GLU A 332 22.68 -19.94 4.78
N ASN A 333 23.39 -19.89 5.90
CA ASN A 333 23.44 -18.76 6.82
C ASN A 333 24.79 -18.05 6.68
N ASN A 334 24.76 -16.78 6.28
CA ASN A 334 25.97 -15.95 6.11
C ASN A 334 26.15 -14.93 7.24
N LEU A 335 25.60 -15.18 8.44
CA LEU A 335 25.91 -14.36 9.63
C LEU A 335 27.42 -14.42 9.94
N TYR A 336 28.15 -13.43 9.46
CA TYR A 336 29.46 -13.03 9.98
C TYR A 336 29.26 -11.63 10.57
N ILE A 337 29.29 -11.53 11.90
CA ILE A 337 29.29 -10.24 12.59
C ILE A 337 30.64 -10.15 13.29
N ASP A 338 31.51 -9.27 12.78
CA ASP A 338 32.75 -8.93 13.48
C ASP A 338 32.38 -8.38 14.87
N ASN A 339 33.04 -8.90 15.91
CA ASN A 339 32.78 -8.63 17.34
C ASN A 339 31.50 -9.22 17.96
N ASN A 340 30.80 -10.17 17.31
CA ASN A 340 29.69 -10.88 17.95
C ASN A 340 30.20 -12.06 18.83
N PRO A 341 29.88 -12.11 20.14
CA PRO A 341 30.29 -13.18 21.05
C PRO A 341 29.75 -14.58 20.68
N PHE A 342 28.75 -14.67 19.78
CA PHE A 342 28.10 -15.93 19.41
C PHE A 342 28.77 -16.70 18.27
N LYS A 343 29.84 -16.18 17.63
CA LYS A 343 30.62 -16.83 16.53
C LYS A 343 29.86 -17.96 15.80
N MET A 344 28.74 -17.63 15.16
CA MET A 344 27.99 -18.63 14.41
C MET A 344 28.68 -18.84 13.08
N LYS A 345 29.45 -19.93 12.95
CA LYS A 345 30.03 -20.32 11.66
C LYS A 345 28.89 -20.52 10.66
N GLY A 346 29.00 -19.91 9.49
CA GLY A 346 28.00 -20.07 8.43
C GLY A 346 27.68 -21.55 8.20
N LYS A 347 26.42 -21.93 8.34
CA LYS A 347 25.95 -23.31 8.21
C LYS A 347 25.28 -23.45 6.85
N LYS A 348 25.68 -24.48 6.10
CA LYS A 348 25.01 -24.90 4.87
C LYS A 348 24.16 -26.14 5.14
N GLY A 349 23.03 -26.25 4.47
CA GLY A 349 22.19 -27.42 4.49
C GLY A 349 21.62 -27.71 3.11
N SER A 350 21.19 -28.95 2.91
CA SER A 350 20.54 -29.41 1.68
C SER A 350 19.43 -30.38 2.04
N VAL A 351 18.26 -30.22 1.43
CA VAL A 351 17.09 -31.08 1.61
C VAL A 351 16.55 -31.45 0.25
N ILE A 352 16.29 -32.75 0.03
CA ILE A 352 15.55 -33.23 -1.13
C ILE A 352 14.10 -33.47 -0.69
N PHE A 353 13.15 -32.95 -1.46
CA PHE A 353 11.73 -33.05 -1.17
C PHE A 353 10.94 -33.48 -2.41
N ASN A 354 10.04 -34.44 -2.23
CA ASN A 354 9.14 -34.88 -3.27
C ASN A 354 7.79 -34.18 -3.11
N LEU A 355 7.41 -33.40 -4.11
CA LEU A 355 6.10 -32.78 -4.19
C LEU A 355 5.09 -33.83 -4.65
N LYS A 356 3.93 -33.86 -4.00
CA LYS A 356 2.75 -34.56 -4.49
C LYS A 356 2.26 -33.85 -5.76
N ASP A 357 1.68 -34.62 -6.66
CA ASP A 357 1.00 -34.11 -7.86
C ASP A 357 -0.35 -33.48 -7.49
N SER A 358 -0.31 -32.35 -6.78
CA SER A 358 -1.46 -31.57 -6.30
C SER A 358 -1.22 -30.07 -6.45
N MET A 359 -2.32 -29.31 -6.62
CA MET A 359 -2.36 -27.85 -6.57
C MET A 359 -2.45 -27.31 -5.13
N ASP A 360 -2.48 -28.17 -4.12
CA ASP A 360 -2.48 -27.73 -2.72
C ASP A 360 -1.09 -27.25 -2.27
N MET A 361 -1.06 -26.36 -1.29
CA MET A 361 0.17 -25.91 -0.63
C MET A 361 0.84 -27.07 0.12
N GLN A 362 2.13 -27.29 -0.15
CA GLN A 362 2.93 -28.37 0.43
C GLN A 362 4.18 -27.84 1.11
N TYR A 363 4.57 -28.40 2.25
CA TYR A 363 5.64 -27.83 3.07
C TYR A 363 6.85 -28.75 3.21
N ILE A 364 8.04 -28.19 3.02
CA ILE A 364 9.25 -28.67 3.69
C ILE A 364 9.21 -28.12 5.12
N GLU A 365 9.14 -29.01 6.11
CA GLU A 365 9.19 -28.65 7.53
C GLU A 365 10.54 -29.06 8.14
N PHE A 366 11.22 -28.10 8.74
CA PHE A 366 12.48 -28.36 9.44
C PHE A 366 12.18 -28.87 10.86
N LYS A 367 12.78 -30.00 11.25
CA LYS A 367 12.66 -30.55 12.61
C LYS A 367 13.10 -29.55 13.68
N GLU A 368 14.22 -28.89 13.41
CA GLU A 368 14.67 -27.71 14.13
C GLU A 368 14.73 -26.55 13.13
N PRO A 369 14.17 -25.38 13.44
CA PRO A 369 14.16 -24.25 12.52
C PRO A 369 15.56 -23.91 12.01
N ALA A 370 15.67 -23.73 10.70
CA ALA A 370 16.92 -23.43 10.04
C ALA A 370 17.16 -21.92 10.00
N PHE A 371 18.34 -21.47 10.44
CA PHE A 371 18.79 -20.11 10.18
C PHE A 371 19.20 -20.01 8.71
N ILE A 372 18.55 -19.13 7.93
CA ILE A 372 18.74 -19.01 6.48
C ILE A 372 18.85 -17.54 6.11
N SER A 373 19.86 -17.20 5.32
CA SER A 373 19.99 -15.89 4.64
C SER A 373 19.88 -16.00 3.13
N ARG A 374 20.16 -17.19 2.57
CA ARG A 374 20.04 -17.46 1.14
C ARG A 374 19.57 -18.89 0.93
N MET A 375 18.76 -19.10 -0.10
CA MET A 375 18.33 -20.42 -0.51
C MET A 375 18.28 -20.55 -2.03
N LYS A 376 18.57 -21.76 -2.50
CA LYS A 376 18.50 -22.18 -3.89
C LYS A 376 17.59 -23.39 -3.99
N ILE A 377 16.54 -23.29 -4.79
CA ILE A 377 15.64 -24.39 -5.10
C ILE A 377 15.97 -24.88 -6.50
N THR A 378 16.33 -26.14 -6.66
CA THR A 378 16.66 -26.76 -7.96
C THR A 378 15.63 -27.84 -8.28
N ILE A 379 15.09 -27.82 -9.50
CA ILE A 379 14.20 -28.88 -10.01
C ILE A 379 15.05 -30.10 -10.36
N LEU A 380 14.77 -31.24 -9.73
CA LEU A 380 15.48 -32.50 -9.98
C LEU A 380 14.70 -33.47 -10.86
N ASP A 381 13.36 -33.45 -10.78
CA ASP A 381 12.48 -34.33 -11.54
C ASP A 381 11.11 -33.66 -11.72
N VAL A 382 10.37 -34.07 -12.75
CA VAL A 382 9.05 -33.52 -13.11
C VAL A 382 8.03 -34.60 -13.42
N HIS A 383 6.76 -34.32 -13.14
CA HIS A 383 5.63 -35.01 -13.72
C HIS A 383 5.35 -34.41 -15.10
N LYS A 384 5.39 -35.25 -16.13
CA LYS A 384 5.18 -34.77 -17.50
C LYS A 384 3.75 -34.24 -17.70
N GLY A 385 3.67 -33.08 -18.33
CA GLY A 385 2.44 -32.45 -18.80
C GLY A 385 1.91 -33.13 -20.06
N SER A 386 0.62 -32.95 -20.32
CA SER A 386 -0.02 -33.54 -21.50
C SER A 386 0.22 -32.74 -22.79
N LYS A 387 0.69 -31.49 -22.69
CA LYS A 387 0.78 -30.58 -23.85
C LYS A 387 2.09 -29.79 -23.93
N TRP A 388 2.48 -29.12 -22.85
CA TRP A 388 3.63 -28.23 -22.80
C TRP A 388 4.74 -28.85 -21.97
N ASP A 389 5.97 -28.76 -22.45
CA ASP A 389 7.16 -29.26 -21.73
C ASP A 389 7.67 -28.24 -20.70
N ASP A 390 7.14 -27.02 -20.70
CA ASP A 390 7.50 -25.99 -19.73
C ASP A 390 7.05 -26.40 -18.31
N THR A 391 7.96 -26.30 -17.34
CA THR A 391 7.67 -26.56 -15.92
C THR A 391 7.25 -25.28 -15.20
N CYS A 392 6.15 -25.37 -14.45
CA CYS A 392 5.60 -24.25 -13.69
C CYS A 392 5.62 -24.49 -12.18
N LEU A 393 5.69 -23.38 -11.43
CA LEU A 393 5.35 -23.29 -10.02
C LEU A 393 4.46 -22.06 -9.81
N SER A 394 3.50 -22.15 -8.91
CA SER A 394 2.58 -21.04 -8.61
C SER A 394 3.05 -20.21 -7.42
N GLU A 395 3.50 -20.84 -6.34
CA GLU A 395 3.84 -20.11 -5.11
C GLU A 395 5.00 -20.73 -4.34
N VAL A 396 5.74 -19.89 -3.62
CA VAL A 396 6.74 -20.23 -2.63
C VAL A 396 6.52 -19.38 -1.38
N GLN A 397 6.19 -20.02 -0.26
CA GLN A 397 5.93 -19.33 1.01
C GLN A 397 7.02 -19.62 2.03
N ILE A 398 7.67 -18.58 2.57
CA ILE A 398 8.61 -18.73 3.69
C ILE A 398 7.87 -18.49 5.01
N ILE A 399 7.98 -19.44 5.95
CA ILE A 399 7.33 -19.34 7.27
C ILE A 399 8.42 -19.38 8.34
N THR A 400 8.56 -18.28 9.06
CA THR A 400 9.50 -18.16 10.19
C THR A 400 8.92 -18.75 11.47
N GLU A 401 9.80 -19.14 12.38
CA GLU A 401 9.41 -19.33 13.78
C GLU A 401 9.21 -17.96 14.45
N LYS A 402 8.20 -17.86 15.31
CA LYS A 402 7.87 -16.63 16.04
C LYS A 402 8.86 -16.36 17.17
#